data_AF-A0A929BGK7-F1
#
_entry.id   AF-A0A929BGK7-F1
#
_cell.length_a   1.000
_cell.length_b   1.000
_cell.length_c   1.000
_cell.angle_alpha   90.00
_cell.angle_beta   90.00
_cell.angle_gamma   90.00
#
_symmetry.space_group_name_H-M   'P 1'
#
loop_
_entity.id
_entity.type
_entity.pdbx_description
1 polymer ?
#
loop_
_entity_poly.entity_id
_entity_poly.type
_entity_poly.pdbx_seq_one_letter_code
_entity_poly.pdbx_strand_id
1 'polypeptide(L)' 'MSKEMVEMGWEEVAIDSGDHVQRMVEMYKELDFDVYLEEVKPEDVGRCTDCYEASGEKLFRVYTRRKQEQDK' A
#
# COMPACT_ATOMS: atom_id res chain seq x y z
N MET A 1 -4.38 -13.22 0.07
CA MET A 1 -3.50 -12.04 -0.04
C MET A 1 -3.64 -11.09 1.14
N SER A 2 -4.72 -10.30 1.29
CA SER A 2 -4.82 -9.31 2.39
C SER A 2 -4.69 -9.89 3.80
N LYS A 3 -5.31 -11.03 4.08
CA LYS A 3 -5.22 -11.70 5.40
C LYS A 3 -3.82 -12.23 5.71
N GLU A 4 -3.13 -12.78 4.70
CA GLU A 4 -1.79 -13.37 4.85
C GLU A 4 -0.74 -12.27 5.08
N MET A 5 -0.89 -11.10 4.46
CA MET A 5 -0.04 -9.93 4.68
C MET A 5 -0.06 -9.51 6.16
N VAL A 6 -1.25 -9.41 6.75
CA VAL A 6 -1.42 -9.06 8.17
C VAL A 6 -0.78 -10.09 9.10
N GLU A 7 -0.93 -11.38 8.79
CA GLU A 7 -0.30 -12.46 9.57
C GLU A 7 1.24 -12.44 9.47
N MET A 8 1.80 -11.92 8.37
CA MET A 8 3.24 -11.70 8.17
C MET A 8 3.74 -10.37 8.74
N GLY A 9 2.91 -9.65 9.50
CA GLY A 9 3.25 -8.39 10.15
C GLY A 9 3.21 -7.16 9.25
N TRP A 10 2.57 -7.25 8.08
CA TRP A 10 2.34 -6.09 7.21
C TRP A 10 1.04 -5.39 7.56
N GLU A 11 1.06 -4.07 7.59
CA GLU A 11 -0.08 -3.22 7.87
C GLU A 11 -0.53 -2.50 6.60
N GLU A 12 -1.81 -2.59 6.25
CA GLU A 12 -2.41 -1.76 5.20
C GLU A 12 -2.55 -0.32 5.70
N VAL A 13 -1.83 0.62 5.07
CA VAL A 13 -1.82 2.03 5.49
C VAL A 13 -2.60 2.95 4.56
N ALA A 14 -2.76 2.56 3.29
CA ALA A 14 -3.46 3.36 2.30
C ALA A 14 -3.91 2.52 1.10
N ILE A 15 -4.89 3.05 0.37
CA ILE A 15 -5.22 2.63 -1.00
C ILE A 15 -5.26 3.90 -1.83
N ASP A 16 -4.43 3.97 -2.87
CA ASP A 16 -4.26 5.19 -3.65
C ASP A 16 -3.70 4.94 -5.06
N SER A 17 -3.65 5.98 -5.89
CA SER A 17 -3.18 5.92 -7.28
C SER A 17 -2.06 6.92 -7.58
N GLY A 18 -1.42 6.70 -8.73
CA GLY A 18 -0.51 7.66 -9.35
C GLY A 18 0.70 8.07 -8.51
N ASP A 19 1.12 9.33 -8.66
CA ASP A 19 2.30 9.91 -7.99
C ASP A 19 2.18 9.91 -6.46
N HIS A 20 0.96 9.88 -5.91
CA HIS A 20 0.76 9.90 -4.48
C HIS A 20 1.30 8.61 -3.82
N VAL A 21 1.14 7.46 -4.51
CA VAL A 21 1.70 6.19 -4.07
C VAL A 21 3.22 6.25 -4.00
N GLN A 22 3.88 6.85 -5.00
CA GLN A 22 5.34 6.97 -5.01
C GLN A 22 5.85 7.81 -3.83
N ARG A 23 5.20 8.94 -3.53
CA ARG A 23 5.55 9.77 -2.37
C ARG A 23 5.41 9.01 -1.05
N MET A 24 4.36 8.20 -0.89
CA MET A 24 4.20 7.35 0.29
C MET A 24 5.32 6.32 0.40
N VAL A 25 5.69 5.67 -0.71
CA VAL A 25 6.78 4.69 -0.73
C VAL A 25 8.10 5.33 -0.29
N GLU A 26 8.43 6.51 -0.82
CA GLU A 26 9.65 7.25 -0.45
C GLU A 26 9.66 7.60 1.03
N MET A 27 8.57 8.20 1.53
CA MET A 27 8.42 8.56 2.94
C MET A 27 8.60 7.35 3.88
N TYR A 28 7.93 6.23 3.60
CA TYR A 28 8.06 5.04 4.45
C TYR A 28 9.45 4.40 4.38
N LYS A 29 10.10 4.42 3.21
CA LYS A 29 11.49 3.94 3.07
C LYS A 29 12.47 4.80 3.87
N GLU A 30 12.28 6.11 3.91
CA GLU A 30 13.10 7.03 4.73
C GLU A 30 12.94 6.78 6.24
N LEU A 31 11.76 6.30 6.66
CA LEU A 31 11.46 5.93 8.04
C LEU A 31 11.88 4.48 8.38
N ASP A 32 12.64 3.83 7.50
CA ASP A 32 13.10 2.45 7.60
C ASP A 32 11.99 1.39 7.66
N PHE A 33 10.92 1.61 6.89
CA PHE A 33 9.91 0.58 6.63
C PHE A 33 10.18 -0.14 5.31
N ASP A 34 9.80 -1.41 5.27
CA ASP A 34 9.53 -2.09 4.01
C ASP A 34 8.16 -1.65 3.50
N VAL A 35 8.05 -1.45 2.18
CA VAL A 35 6.81 -1.07 1.52
C VAL A 35 6.48 -2.09 0.43
N TYR A 36 5.25 -2.59 0.45
CA TYR A 36 4.70 -3.48 -0.56
C TYR A 36 3.48 -2.84 -1.21
N LEU A 37 3.44 -2.87 -2.54
CA LEU A 37 2.33 -2.34 -3.33
C LEU A 37 1.61 -3.50 -4.00
N GLU A 38 0.32 -3.64 -3.72
CA GLU A 38 -0.57 -4.60 -4.38
C GLU A 38 -1.47 -3.83 -5.34
N GLU A 39 -1.36 -4.09 -6.64
CA GLU A 39 -2.31 -3.53 -7.62
C GLU A 39 -3.69 -4.16 -7.38
N VAL A 40 -4.69 -3.32 -7.18
CA VAL A 40 -6.07 -3.74 -6.89
C VAL A 40 -7.03 -3.10 -7.89
N LYS A 41 -8.13 -3.79 -8.19
CA LYS A 41 -9.20 -3.18 -8.97
C LYS A 41 -10.10 -2.35 -8.07
N PRO A 42 -10.73 -1.28 -8.58
CA PRO A 42 -11.76 -0.52 -7.89
C PRO A 42 -12.83 -1.40 -7.21
N GLU A 43 -13.30 -2.42 -7.94
CA GLU A 43 -14.30 -3.40 -7.48
C GLU A 43 -13.87 -4.20 -6.23
N ASP A 44 -12.56 -4.38 -6.03
CA ASP A 44 -11.98 -5.20 -4.95
C ASP A 44 -11.73 -4.40 -3.65
N VAL A 45 -11.93 -3.08 -3.68
CA VAL A 45 -11.64 -2.18 -2.54
C VAL A 45 -12.76 -2.22 -1.50
N GLY A 46 -14.01 -2.47 -1.92
CA GLY A 46 -15.17 -2.48 -1.03
C GLY A 46 -15.55 -1.10 -0.47
N ARG A 47 -15.03 -0.01 -1.04
CA ARG A 47 -15.38 1.39 -0.73
C ARG A 47 -15.56 2.17 -2.04
N CYS A 48 -16.06 3.41 -1.97
CA CYS A 48 -16.21 4.26 -3.16
C CYS A 48 -14.86 4.44 -3.88
N THR A 49 -14.85 4.21 -5.20
CA THR A 49 -13.69 4.27 -6.08
C THR A 49 -13.92 5.10 -7.34
N ASP A 50 -15.06 5.77 -7.44
CA ASP A 50 -15.51 6.52 -8.62
C ASP A 50 -14.46 7.53 -9.13
N CYS A 51 -13.73 8.18 -8.21
CA CYS A 51 -12.67 9.12 -8.56
C CYS A 51 -11.47 8.45 -9.24
N TYR A 52 -11.09 7.26 -8.79
CA TYR A 52 -9.99 6.47 -9.36
C TYR A 52 -10.40 5.84 -10.70
N GLU A 53 -11.66 5.43 -10.81
CA GLU A 53 -12.23 4.93 -12.07
C GLU A 53 -12.31 6.04 -13.13
N ALA A 54 -12.73 7.24 -12.72
CA ALA A 54 -12.80 8.40 -13.60
C ALA A 54 -11.41 8.86 -14.08
N SER A 55 -10.37 8.72 -13.25
CA SER A 55 -8.99 9.06 -13.65
C SER A 55 -8.35 8.00 -14.56
N GLY A 56 -8.85 6.76 -14.55
CA GLY A 56 -8.29 5.64 -15.31
C GLY A 56 -6.92 5.19 -14.81
N GLU A 57 -6.51 5.63 -13.63
CA GLU A 57 -5.23 5.27 -13.04
C GLU A 57 -5.27 3.89 -12.38
N LYS A 58 -4.09 3.26 -12.28
CA LYS A 58 -3.93 2.04 -11.49
C LYS A 58 -4.06 2.37 -10.01
N LEU A 59 -4.85 1.56 -9.31
CA LEU A 59 -5.04 1.66 -7.87
C LEU A 59 -4.14 0.65 -7.16
N PHE A 60 -3.49 1.11 -6.09
CA PHE A 60 -2.58 0.30 -5.30
C PHE A 60 -2.99 0.31 -3.84
N ARG A 61 -2.99 -0.87 -3.23
CA ARG A 61 -3.03 -1.02 -1.79
C ARG A 61 -1.61 -1.03 -1.26
N VAL A 62 -1.34 -0.10 -0.35
CA VAL A 62 -0.03 0.14 0.23
C VAL A 62 0.03 -0.58 1.57
N TYR A 63 0.96 -1.52 1.67
CA TYR A 63 1.30 -2.19 2.90
C TYR A 63 2.67 -1.75 3.38
N THR A 64 2.81 -1.58 4.69
CA THR A 64 4.10 -1.26 5.31
C THR A 64 4.42 -2.23 6.42
N ARG A 65 5.70 -2.42 6.67
CA ARG A 65 6.19 -3.20 7.81
C ARG A 65 7.46 -2.55 8.31
N ARG A 66 7.58 -2.34 9.61
CA ARG A 66 8.86 -1.90 10.19
C ARG A 66 9.92 -2.94 9.88
N LYS A 67 11.06 -2.51 9.37
CA LYS A 67 12.23 -3.38 9.38
C LYS A 67 12.57 -3.57 10.85
N GLN A 68 12.39 -4.79 11.36
CA GLN A 68 12.95 -5.12 12.66
C GLN A 68 14.46 -4.90 12.53
N GLU A 69 15.03 -4.08 13.42
CA GLU A 69 16.48 -4.08 13.61
C GLU A 69 16.86 -5.56 13.74
N GLN A 70 17.64 -6.09 12.79
CA GLN A 70 18.24 -7.39 12.99
C GLN A 70 19.08 -7.25 14.24
N ASP A 71 18.58 -7.81 15.33
CA ASP A 71 19.25 -7.88 16.62
C ASP A 71 20.68 -8.37 16.35
N LYS A 72 21.63 -7.50 16.70
CA LYS A 72 23.03 -7.54 16.27
C LYS A 72 23.82 -8.59 17.04
#